data_AF-A0A8K0D3M4-F1
#
_entry.id   AF-A0A8K0D3M4-F1
#
_cell.length_a   1.000
_cell.length_b   1.000
_cell.length_c   1.000
_cell.angle_alpha   90.00
_cell.angle_beta   90.00
_cell.angle_gamma   90.00
#
_symmetry.space_group_name_H-M   'P 1'
#
loop_
_entity.id
_entity.type
_entity.pdbx_description
1 polymer ?
#
loop_
_entity_poly.entity_id
_entity_poly.type
_entity_poly.pdbx_seq_one_letter_code
_entity_poly.pdbx_strand_id
1 'polypeptide(L)'
;TGGKCINPPLSGTTFPIILFVDGHSTLQTLKISQLCTELEIILIALYPNATRLMQPANVAALIPLKTGRKKAVLEFRRKNPQQVLTKERFAPVLNTVVKKSLETNGATNSTSDIEIENTNIIFEENTADTKIENIDIIFEENVSNVQSKDPSTTDTTTNKKENQEKSSLSDYIVWPKIFETKGKKQIKRLPFVLTSSNWKKLQIEKLELKKQEQERKETEKPKDERTMKSMEKKRALKEEKELNEKTAKEKSKFQIKRSKIFTNIADRHEHQVDNFSSLQPSVSG
;
A
#
# COMPACT_ATOMS: atom_id res chain seq x y z
N THR A 1 -38.82 2.91 -5.78
CA THR A 1 -38.63 1.47 -6.00
C THR A 1 -37.58 1.29 -7.08
N GLY A 2 -36.30 1.36 -6.68
CA GLY A 2 -35.16 1.37 -7.61
C GLY A 2 -34.68 -0.05 -7.91
N GLY A 3 -34.78 -0.45 -9.18
CA GLY A 3 -34.28 -1.72 -9.68
C GLY A 3 -32.76 -1.75 -9.70
N LYS A 4 -32.16 -2.69 -8.96
CA LYS A 4 -30.76 -3.06 -9.11
C LYS A 4 -30.66 -4.02 -10.31
N CYS A 5 -30.07 -3.56 -11.40
CA CYS A 5 -29.56 -4.42 -12.46
C CYS A 5 -28.36 -5.18 -11.89
N ILE A 6 -28.60 -6.37 -11.35
CA ILE A 6 -27.56 -7.33 -11.02
C ILE A 6 -27.48 -8.26 -12.25
N ASN A 7 -26.32 -8.31 -12.88
CA ASN A 7 -26.06 -9.18 -14.04
C ASN A 7 -26.59 -10.60 -13.79
N PRO A 8 -27.10 -11.30 -14.82
CA PRO A 8 -27.57 -12.65 -14.64
C PRO A 8 -26.42 -13.55 -14.12
N PRO A 9 -26.71 -14.48 -13.19
CA PRO A 9 -25.73 -15.46 -12.75
C PRO A 9 -25.23 -16.26 -13.96
N LEU A 10 -23.90 -16.47 -14.04
CA LEU A 10 -23.25 -17.36 -15.02
C LEU A 10 -24.09 -18.63 -15.20
N SER A 11 -24.74 -18.76 -16.35
CA SER A 11 -25.74 -19.80 -16.63
C SER A 11 -25.09 -21.18 -16.59
N GLY A 12 -25.25 -21.89 -15.46
CA GLY A 12 -24.70 -23.24 -15.28
C GLY A 12 -23.92 -23.48 -13.98
N THR A 13 -23.67 -22.44 -13.17
CA THR A 13 -22.95 -22.60 -11.89
C THR A 13 -23.90 -22.63 -10.69
N THR A 14 -23.61 -23.51 -9.73
CA THR A 14 -24.29 -23.54 -8.43
C THR A 14 -23.58 -22.59 -7.45
N PHE A 15 -24.35 -21.75 -6.77
CA PHE A 15 -23.83 -20.84 -5.75
C PHE A 15 -23.87 -21.49 -4.36
N PRO A 16 -22.95 -21.11 -3.44
CA PRO A 16 -21.94 -20.05 -3.56
C PRO A 16 -20.65 -20.50 -4.25
N ILE A 17 -20.00 -19.58 -4.99
CA ILE A 17 -18.70 -19.83 -5.61
C ILE A 17 -17.60 -19.57 -4.59
N ILE A 18 -16.69 -20.53 -4.36
CA ILE A 18 -15.53 -20.34 -3.49
C ILE A 18 -14.33 -19.94 -4.32
N LEU A 19 -13.80 -18.74 -4.09
CA LEU A 19 -12.63 -18.22 -4.79
C LEU A 19 -11.43 -18.12 -3.85
N PHE A 20 -10.40 -18.91 -4.14
CA PHE A 20 -9.11 -18.84 -3.45
C PHE A 20 -8.19 -17.84 -4.14
N VAL A 21 -7.77 -16.82 -3.41
CA VAL A 21 -6.87 -15.78 -3.93
C VAL A 21 -5.59 -15.68 -3.11
N ASP A 22 -4.56 -15.12 -3.72
CA ASP A 22 -3.39 -14.73 -2.96
C ASP A 22 -3.77 -13.67 -1.92
N GLY A 23 -3.13 -13.70 -0.75
CA GLY A 23 -3.31 -12.73 0.32
C GLY A 23 -2.72 -11.36 0.00
N HIS A 24 -2.71 -10.93 -1.26
CA HIS A 24 -2.17 -9.64 -1.65
C HIS A 24 -3.07 -8.48 -1.17
N SER A 25 -2.46 -7.35 -0.81
CA SER A 25 -3.15 -6.22 -0.18
C SER A 25 -4.23 -5.60 -1.07
N THR A 26 -4.08 -5.66 -2.39
CA THR A 26 -5.07 -5.14 -3.35
C THR A 26 -6.41 -5.85 -3.23
N LEU A 27 -6.37 -7.17 -3.03
CA LEU A 27 -7.56 -8.03 -2.87
C LEU A 27 -8.19 -7.95 -1.47
N GLN A 28 -7.47 -7.40 -0.49
CA GLN A 28 -7.95 -7.20 0.88
C GLN A 28 -8.65 -5.84 1.10
N THR A 29 -9.37 -5.35 0.08
CA THR A 29 -10.07 -4.07 0.13
C THR A 29 -11.57 -4.27 0.39
N LEU A 30 -12.18 -3.39 1.19
CA LEU A 30 -13.61 -3.49 1.55
C LEU A 30 -14.52 -3.53 0.32
N LYS A 31 -14.19 -2.74 -0.72
CA LYS A 31 -14.90 -2.71 -2.01
C LYS A 31 -14.97 -4.09 -2.68
N ILE A 32 -13.87 -4.84 -2.67
CA ILE A 32 -13.82 -6.18 -3.26
C ILE A 32 -14.63 -7.16 -2.42
N SER A 33 -14.51 -7.11 -1.10
CA SER A 33 -15.33 -7.94 -0.20
C SER A 33 -16.83 -7.70 -0.39
N GLN A 34 -17.25 -6.43 -0.57
CA GLN A 34 -18.64 -6.08 -0.85
C GLN A 34 -19.09 -6.63 -2.20
N LEU A 35 -18.31 -6.39 -3.27
CA LEU A 35 -18.61 -6.91 -4.60
C LEU A 35 -18.73 -8.44 -4.61
N CYS A 36 -17.78 -9.15 -4.00
CA CYS A 36 -17.84 -10.61 -3.88
C CYS A 36 -19.06 -11.07 -3.08
N THR A 37 -19.51 -10.31 -2.07
CA THR A 37 -20.73 -10.65 -1.34
C THR A 37 -21.98 -10.46 -2.20
N GLU A 38 -22.03 -9.40 -3.00
CA GLU A 38 -23.14 -9.14 -3.93
C GLU A 38 -23.23 -10.20 -5.04
N LEU A 39 -22.08 -10.75 -5.45
CA LEU A 39 -21.97 -11.82 -6.43
C LEU A 39 -22.05 -13.24 -5.83
N GLU A 40 -22.33 -13.37 -4.52
CA GLU A 40 -22.36 -14.66 -3.80
C GLU A 40 -21.07 -15.49 -3.92
N ILE A 41 -19.93 -14.79 -3.99
CA ILE A 41 -18.58 -15.36 -4.03
C ILE A 41 -17.99 -15.33 -2.62
N ILE A 42 -17.60 -16.50 -2.10
CA ILE A 42 -16.82 -16.62 -0.86
C ILE A 42 -15.35 -16.44 -1.20
N LEU A 43 -14.80 -15.27 -0.87
CA LEU A 43 -13.40 -14.94 -1.12
C LEU A 43 -12.52 -15.38 0.05
N ILE A 44 -11.58 -16.29 -0.22
CA ILE A 44 -10.64 -16.84 0.76
C ILE A 44 -9.22 -16.41 0.40
N ALA A 45 -8.56 -15.67 1.29
CA ALA A 45 -7.15 -15.34 1.17
C ALA A 45 -6.28 -16.51 1.65
N LEU A 46 -5.35 -16.94 0.82
CA LEU A 46 -4.37 -17.97 1.15
C LEU A 46 -3.27 -17.42 2.08
N TYR A 47 -2.58 -18.33 2.76
CA TYR A 47 -1.49 -17.98 3.64
C TYR A 47 -0.32 -17.34 2.86
N PRO A 48 0.30 -16.26 3.37
CA PRO A 48 1.43 -15.62 2.70
C PRO A 48 2.59 -16.61 2.50
N ASN A 49 3.30 -16.50 1.38
CA ASN A 49 4.42 -17.37 1.01
C ASN A 49 4.06 -18.85 0.77
N ALA A 50 2.77 -19.20 0.68
CA ALA A 50 2.31 -20.55 0.35
C ALA A 50 2.08 -20.76 -1.17
N THR A 51 2.49 -19.82 -2.01
CA THR A 51 2.25 -19.76 -3.46
C THR A 51 2.62 -21.04 -4.21
N ARG A 52 3.71 -21.71 -3.81
CA ARG A 52 4.20 -22.95 -4.47
C ARG A 52 3.51 -24.22 -3.96
N LEU A 53 2.73 -24.13 -2.88
CA LEU A 53 2.10 -25.27 -2.23
C LEU A 53 0.59 -25.27 -2.39
N MET A 54 -0.04 -24.10 -2.22
CA MET A 54 -1.49 -23.98 -2.11
C MET A 54 -2.19 -23.43 -3.36
N GLN A 55 -1.44 -23.00 -4.39
CA GLN A 55 -2.03 -22.42 -5.60
C GLN A 55 -1.87 -23.37 -6.79
N PRO A 56 -2.89 -24.19 -7.12
CA PRO A 56 -2.86 -25.10 -8.25
C PRO A 56 -2.54 -24.40 -9.56
N ALA A 57 -3.05 -23.18 -9.77
CA ALA A 57 -2.74 -22.39 -10.96
C ALA A 57 -1.23 -22.15 -11.12
N ASN A 58 -0.52 -21.85 -10.04
CA ASN A 58 0.92 -21.62 -10.10
C ASN A 58 1.68 -22.90 -10.39
N VAL A 59 1.31 -24.00 -9.75
CA VAL A 59 2.04 -25.27 -9.85
C VAL A 59 1.73 -26.00 -11.15
N ALA A 60 0.44 -26.14 -11.49
CA ALA A 60 -0.03 -26.96 -12.60
C ALA A 60 -0.07 -26.19 -13.93
N ALA A 61 -0.41 -24.89 -13.93
CA ALA A 61 -0.53 -24.12 -15.18
C ALA A 61 0.70 -23.24 -15.44
N LEU A 62 1.11 -22.41 -14.47
CA LEU A 62 2.14 -21.40 -14.73
C LEU A 62 3.57 -21.97 -14.78
N ILE A 63 3.92 -22.98 -13.99
CA ILE A 63 5.28 -23.58 -14.05
C ILE A 63 5.53 -24.25 -15.42
N PRO A 64 4.65 -25.13 -15.93
CA PRO A 64 4.81 -25.70 -17.26
C PRO A 64 4.85 -24.62 -18.34
N LEU A 65 3.98 -23.61 -18.25
CA LEU A 65 3.94 -22.52 -19.21
C LEU A 65 5.23 -21.68 -19.21
N LYS A 66 5.79 -21.36 -18.04
CA LYS A 66 7.09 -20.66 -17.93
C LYS A 66 8.23 -21.47 -18.57
N THR A 67 8.21 -22.79 -18.38
CA THR A 67 9.22 -23.69 -18.94
C THR A 67 9.07 -23.81 -20.46
N GLY A 68 7.83 -23.97 -20.94
CA GLY A 68 7.50 -24.00 -22.36
C GLY A 68 7.84 -22.68 -23.07
N ARG A 69 7.52 -21.53 -22.44
CA ARG A 69 7.89 -20.20 -22.92
C ARG A 69 9.38 -20.08 -23.13
N LYS A 70 10.20 -20.47 -22.14
CA LYS A 70 11.67 -20.41 -22.25
C LYS A 70 12.17 -21.23 -23.45
N LYS A 71 11.65 -22.44 -23.63
CA LYS A 71 12.00 -23.29 -24.78
C LYS A 71 11.59 -22.65 -26.11
N ALA A 72 10.37 -22.15 -26.23
CA ALA A 72 9.88 -21.51 -27.46
C ALA A 72 10.64 -20.23 -27.81
N VAL A 73 11.04 -19.43 -26.81
CA VAL A 73 11.90 -18.26 -27.02
C VAL A 73 13.28 -18.67 -27.53
N LEU A 74 13.86 -19.75 -27.01
CA LEU A 74 15.15 -20.27 -27.50
C LEU A 74 15.03 -20.79 -28.94
N GLU A 75 13.97 -21.53 -29.26
CA GLU A 75 13.68 -21.99 -30.62
C GLU A 75 13.50 -20.83 -31.60
N PHE A 76 12.76 -19.80 -31.19
CA PHE A 76 12.58 -18.59 -32.00
C PHE A 76 13.92 -17.91 -32.31
N ARG A 77 14.81 -17.79 -31.31
CA ARG A 77 16.15 -17.20 -31.47
C ARG A 77 17.06 -18.05 -32.35
N ARG A 78 16.96 -19.38 -32.27
CA ARG A 78 17.71 -20.28 -33.17
C ARG A 78 17.27 -20.12 -34.62
N LYS A 79 15.96 -19.98 -34.86
CA LYS A 79 15.40 -19.79 -36.20
C LYS A 79 15.68 -18.40 -36.76
N ASN A 80 15.76 -17.38 -35.90
CA ASN A 80 15.93 -15.99 -36.28
C ASN A 80 17.10 -15.34 -35.52
N PRO A 81 18.36 -15.66 -35.86
CA PRO A 81 19.53 -15.20 -35.10
C PRO A 81 19.73 -13.68 -35.12
N GLN A 82 19.22 -12.99 -36.15
CA GLN A 82 19.38 -11.54 -36.33
C GLN A 82 18.17 -10.73 -35.83
N GLN A 83 17.14 -11.39 -35.27
CA GLN A 83 15.92 -10.72 -34.86
C GLN A 83 15.78 -10.67 -33.34
N VAL A 84 15.48 -9.47 -32.82
CA VAL A 84 15.12 -9.29 -31.41
C VAL A 84 13.64 -9.63 -31.22
N LEU A 85 13.35 -10.35 -30.14
CA LEU A 85 11.98 -10.71 -29.78
C LEU A 85 11.26 -9.49 -29.18
N THR A 86 10.42 -8.84 -29.98
CA THR A 86 9.55 -7.72 -29.56
C THR A 86 8.23 -8.22 -28.96
N LYS A 87 7.48 -7.34 -28.28
CA LYS A 87 6.18 -7.66 -27.69
C LYS A 87 5.17 -8.17 -28.73
N GLU A 88 5.15 -7.57 -29.92
CA GLU A 88 4.29 -7.98 -31.05
C GLU A 88 4.57 -9.41 -31.52
N ARG A 89 5.83 -9.81 -31.55
CA ARG A 89 6.26 -11.14 -32.01
C ARG A 89 6.22 -12.20 -30.91
N PHE A 90 6.10 -11.78 -29.65
CA PHE A 90 6.04 -12.70 -28.53
C PHE A 90 4.68 -13.41 -28.44
N ALA A 91 3.57 -12.72 -28.75
CA ALA A 91 2.23 -13.30 -28.70
C ALA A 91 2.07 -14.59 -29.54
N PRO A 92 2.48 -14.65 -30.83
CA PRO A 92 2.39 -15.89 -31.59
C PRO A 92 3.30 -16.99 -31.03
N VAL A 93 4.49 -16.65 -30.52
CA VAL A 93 5.39 -17.61 -29.87
C VAL A 93 4.74 -18.20 -28.62
N LEU A 94 4.08 -17.39 -27.80
CA LEU A 94 3.37 -17.89 -26.61
C LEU A 94 2.18 -18.77 -26.97
N ASN A 95 1.42 -18.42 -28.02
CA ASN A 95 0.29 -19.21 -28.49
C ASN A 95 0.71 -20.65 -28.88
N THR A 96 1.87 -20.80 -29.53
CA THR A 96 2.40 -22.14 -29.85
C THR A 96 2.67 -22.98 -28.59
N VAL A 97 3.10 -22.35 -27.50
CA VAL A 97 3.35 -23.03 -26.23
C VAL A 97 2.05 -23.46 -25.56
N VAL A 98 1.04 -22.58 -25.57
CA VAL A 98 -0.28 -22.87 -25.00
C VAL A 98 -0.92 -24.04 -25.75
N LYS A 99 -0.97 -23.99 -27.09
CA LYS A 99 -1.49 -25.09 -27.92
C LYS A 99 -0.77 -26.40 -27.66
N LYS A 100 0.57 -26.38 -27.68
CA LYS A 100 1.39 -27.56 -27.40
C LYS A 100 1.15 -28.13 -26.00
N SER A 101 0.97 -27.27 -24.99
CA SER A 101 0.69 -27.70 -23.62
C SER A 101 -0.68 -28.37 -23.48
N LEU A 102 -1.67 -27.96 -24.28
CA LEU A 102 -2.99 -28.58 -24.31
C LEU A 102 -2.94 -29.94 -25.05
N GLU A 103 -2.27 -29.99 -26.19
CA GLU A 103 -2.08 -31.21 -26.99
C GLU A 103 -1.36 -32.33 -26.21
N THR A 104 -0.31 -32.00 -25.44
CA THR A 104 0.43 -33.00 -24.64
C THR A 104 -0.36 -33.56 -23.47
N ASN A 105 -1.36 -32.83 -22.97
CA ASN A 105 -2.20 -33.27 -21.84
C ASN A 105 -3.46 -34.03 -22.31
N GLY A 106 -3.82 -33.92 -23.60
CA GLY A 106 -4.96 -34.60 -24.22
C GLY A 106 -4.62 -35.91 -24.95
N ALA A 107 -3.36 -36.34 -24.96
CA ALA A 107 -2.92 -37.52 -25.72
C ALA A 107 -3.23 -38.88 -25.06
N THR A 108 -4.04 -38.90 -24.00
CA THR A 108 -4.74 -40.12 -23.57
C THR A 108 -6.23 -39.81 -23.45
N ASN A 109 -6.99 -40.40 -24.38
CA ASN A 109 -8.45 -40.43 -24.51
C ASN A 109 -9.01 -39.42 -25.51
N SER A 110 -9.11 -39.91 -26.74
CA SER A 110 -10.30 -39.78 -27.60
C SER A 110 -10.85 -38.37 -27.82
N THR A 111 -10.52 -37.84 -28.98
CA THR A 111 -11.34 -36.95 -29.83
C THR A 111 -12.79 -36.71 -29.35
N SER A 112 -13.03 -35.54 -28.78
CA SER A 112 -14.20 -34.68 -29.07
C SER A 112 -14.02 -33.34 -28.36
N ASP A 113 -13.87 -32.29 -29.17
CA ASP A 113 -14.38 -30.94 -28.94
C ASP A 113 -14.00 -30.23 -27.62
N ILE A 114 -12.87 -29.53 -27.65
CA ILE A 114 -12.63 -28.38 -26.77
C ILE A 114 -12.31 -27.19 -27.66
N GLU A 115 -13.36 -26.54 -28.16
CA GLU A 115 -13.26 -25.17 -28.67
C GLU A 115 -13.10 -24.23 -27.47
N ILE A 116 -11.88 -23.75 -27.25
CA ILE A 116 -11.62 -22.71 -26.25
C ILE A 116 -11.94 -21.38 -26.90
N GLU A 117 -13.16 -20.91 -26.74
CA GLU A 117 -13.49 -19.51 -26.96
C GLU A 117 -12.68 -18.65 -25.97
N ASN A 118 -11.74 -17.88 -26.54
CA ASN A 118 -11.12 -16.67 -26.02
C ASN A 118 -10.98 -16.57 -24.49
N THR A 119 -10.15 -17.43 -23.89
CA THR A 119 -9.59 -17.10 -22.58
C THR A 119 -8.62 -15.93 -22.76
N ASN A 120 -9.09 -14.71 -22.47
CA ASN A 120 -8.24 -13.56 -22.19
C ASN A 120 -7.41 -13.84 -20.94
N ILE A 121 -6.33 -14.62 -21.11
CA ILE A 121 -5.30 -14.77 -20.09
C ILE A 121 -4.48 -13.48 -20.11
N ILE A 122 -4.93 -12.49 -19.33
CA ILE A 122 -4.16 -11.27 -19.10
C ILE A 122 -2.95 -11.67 -18.24
N PHE A 123 -1.78 -11.71 -18.87
CA PHE A 123 -0.52 -11.77 -18.13
C PHE A 123 -0.22 -10.39 -17.59
N GLU A 124 -0.40 -10.20 -16.28
CA GLU A 124 0.16 -9.06 -15.56
C GLU A 124 1.69 -9.22 -15.55
N GLU A 125 2.35 -8.59 -16.51
CA GLU A 125 3.80 -8.46 -16.55
C GLU A 125 4.18 -7.48 -15.43
N ASN A 126 4.61 -8.01 -14.27
CA ASN A 126 5.32 -7.23 -13.27
C ASN A 126 6.67 -6.76 -13.85
N THR A 127 6.63 -5.73 -14.67
CA THR A 127 7.73 -4.80 -14.86
C THR A 127 7.44 -3.58 -14.00
N ALA A 128 8.36 -3.29 -13.08
CA ALA A 128 8.33 -2.10 -12.26
C ALA A 128 8.11 -0.85 -13.13
N ASP A 129 7.32 0.07 -12.57
CA ASP A 129 7.01 1.42 -13.07
C ASP A 129 6.03 1.50 -14.26
N THR A 130 4.73 1.67 -13.96
CA THR A 130 3.89 2.77 -14.47
C THR A 130 2.49 2.73 -13.83
N LYS A 131 2.02 3.89 -13.35
CA LYS A 131 0.64 4.13 -12.90
C LYS A 131 -0.30 4.03 -14.11
N ILE A 132 -1.28 3.14 -14.12
CA ILE A 132 -2.46 3.25 -15.00
C ILE A 132 -3.72 2.85 -14.22
N GLU A 133 -4.67 3.79 -14.22
CA GLU A 133 -6.02 3.69 -13.66
C GLU A 133 -6.98 3.05 -14.67
N ASN A 134 -7.97 2.32 -14.13
CA ASN A 134 -9.29 1.98 -14.68
C ASN A 134 -9.38 1.31 -16.07
N ILE A 135 -9.80 0.05 -16.10
CA ILE A 135 -10.34 -0.60 -17.30
C ILE A 135 -11.68 -1.26 -16.94
N ASP A 136 -12.76 -0.74 -17.53
CA ASP A 136 -14.08 -1.38 -17.61
C ASP A 136 -14.07 -2.42 -18.75
N ILE A 137 -14.66 -3.60 -18.53
CA ILE A 137 -14.72 -4.68 -19.52
C ILE A 137 -16.19 -5.07 -19.73
N ILE A 138 -16.67 -4.93 -20.97
CA ILE A 138 -17.97 -5.40 -21.49
C ILE A 138 -17.69 -6.61 -22.40
N PHE A 139 -18.49 -7.67 -22.30
CA PHE A 139 -18.53 -8.75 -23.31
C PHE A 139 -19.97 -9.27 -23.52
N GLU A 140 -20.33 -9.42 -24.80
CA GLU A 140 -21.61 -9.96 -25.32
C GLU A 140 -21.60 -11.49 -25.44
N GLU A 141 -22.79 -12.08 -25.32
CA GLU A 141 -23.12 -13.51 -25.35
C GLU A 141 -23.13 -14.12 -26.75
N ASN A 142 -22.80 -15.41 -26.86
CA ASN A 142 -23.44 -16.32 -27.81
C ASN A 142 -23.62 -17.70 -27.17
N VAL A 143 -24.84 -18.22 -27.30
CA VAL A 143 -25.36 -19.44 -26.66
C VAL A 143 -25.43 -20.56 -27.69
N SER A 144 -24.99 -21.77 -27.33
CA SER A 144 -25.54 -22.99 -27.93
C SER A 144 -25.49 -24.17 -26.95
N ASN A 145 -26.43 -25.09 -27.15
CA ASN A 145 -27.15 -25.89 -26.16
C ASN A 145 -26.96 -27.38 -26.48
N VAL A 146 -26.52 -28.22 -25.54
CA VAL A 146 -26.57 -29.69 -25.68
C VAL A 146 -26.84 -30.38 -24.33
N GLN A 147 -27.80 -31.30 -24.36
CA GLN A 147 -28.47 -31.99 -23.28
C GLN A 147 -27.92 -33.41 -23.11
N SER A 148 -27.68 -33.88 -21.88
CA SER A 148 -27.32 -35.28 -21.57
C SER A 148 -28.29 -35.92 -20.57
N LYS A 149 -28.52 -37.23 -20.75
CA LYS A 149 -29.49 -38.09 -20.08
C LYS A 149 -28.83 -38.91 -18.96
N ASP A 150 -29.54 -39.07 -17.85
CA ASP A 150 -29.22 -39.98 -16.73
C ASP A 150 -29.43 -41.48 -17.09
N PRO A 151 -28.89 -42.39 -16.27
CA PRO A 151 -29.78 -43.35 -15.63
C PRO A 151 -29.49 -43.64 -14.13
N SER A 152 -30.60 -43.84 -13.42
CA SER A 152 -30.79 -44.25 -12.02
C SER A 152 -30.53 -45.74 -11.73
N THR A 153 -30.27 -46.10 -10.46
CA THR A 153 -30.94 -47.19 -9.65
C THR A 153 -30.28 -47.27 -8.24
N THR A 154 -30.97 -46.99 -7.11
CA THR A 154 -31.68 -47.87 -6.12
C THR A 154 -30.82 -49.04 -5.57
N ASP A 155 -30.70 -49.35 -4.26
CA ASP A 155 -31.69 -49.80 -3.23
C ASP A 155 -31.14 -49.52 -1.79
N THR A 156 -31.86 -49.03 -0.77
CA THR A 156 -32.88 -49.61 0.17
C THR A 156 -32.37 -50.50 1.34
N THR A 157 -32.46 -49.93 2.56
CA THR A 157 -32.70 -50.52 3.91
C THR A 157 -31.63 -51.32 4.67
N THR A 158 -31.29 -50.90 5.90
CA THR A 158 -31.92 -51.38 7.16
C THR A 158 -31.30 -50.72 8.41
N ASN A 159 -32.17 -50.37 9.36
CA ASN A 159 -31.85 -49.80 10.67
C ASN A 159 -31.38 -50.88 11.66
N LYS A 160 -30.34 -50.58 12.46
CA LYS A 160 -30.16 -51.18 13.79
C LYS A 160 -29.72 -50.10 14.78
N LYS A 161 -30.61 -49.81 15.74
CA LYS A 161 -30.36 -48.97 16.91
C LYS A 161 -29.43 -49.73 17.87
N GLU A 162 -28.21 -49.27 18.01
CA GLU A 162 -27.40 -49.48 19.21
C GLU A 162 -27.13 -48.11 19.82
N ASN A 163 -27.57 -47.92 21.07
CA ASN A 163 -27.23 -46.79 21.90
C ASN A 163 -25.74 -46.87 22.23
N GLN A 164 -24.91 -46.25 21.38
CA GLN A 164 -23.61 -45.76 21.78
C GLN A 164 -23.77 -44.27 22.08
N GLU A 165 -23.40 -43.85 23.30
CA GLU A 165 -23.14 -42.45 23.59
C GLU A 165 -22.09 -41.99 22.57
N LYS A 166 -22.54 -41.26 21.55
CA LYS A 166 -21.66 -40.70 20.53
C LYS A 166 -20.91 -39.56 21.21
N SER A 167 -19.79 -39.89 21.85
CA SER A 167 -18.74 -38.91 22.12
C SER A 167 -18.55 -38.11 20.84
N SER A 168 -18.83 -36.83 20.93
CA SER A 168 -18.80 -35.95 19.78
C SER A 168 -17.40 -36.04 19.18
N LEU A 169 -17.29 -35.91 17.85
CA LEU A 169 -16.00 -35.91 17.16
C LEU A 169 -14.99 -34.92 17.81
N SER A 170 -15.49 -33.87 18.46
CA SER A 170 -14.74 -32.92 19.27
C SER A 170 -13.88 -33.55 20.39
N ASP A 171 -14.28 -34.70 20.92
CA ASP A 171 -13.63 -35.34 22.06
C ASP A 171 -12.34 -36.07 21.66
N TYR A 172 -12.25 -36.45 20.37
CA TYR A 172 -11.07 -37.08 19.79
C TYR A 172 -10.19 -36.11 18.99
N ILE A 173 -10.71 -34.92 18.64
CA ILE A 173 -9.93 -33.89 17.97
C ILE A 173 -9.14 -33.11 19.02
N VAL A 174 -7.91 -33.56 19.28
CA VAL A 174 -6.94 -32.76 20.05
C VAL A 174 -6.45 -31.62 19.16
N TRP A 175 -7.05 -30.45 19.31
CA TRP A 175 -6.53 -29.25 18.64
C TRP A 175 -5.16 -28.90 19.24
N PRO A 176 -4.10 -28.73 18.44
CA PRO A 176 -2.80 -28.34 18.95
C PRO A 176 -2.93 -27.02 19.71
N LYS A 177 -2.49 -27.00 20.97
CA LYS A 177 -2.45 -25.78 21.77
C LYS A 177 -1.54 -24.80 21.05
N ILE A 178 -2.11 -23.67 20.60
CA ILE A 178 -1.37 -22.63 19.91
C ILE A 178 -0.36 -22.09 20.91
N PHE A 179 0.93 -22.31 20.67
CA PHE A 179 1.98 -21.75 21.51
C PHE A 179 1.90 -20.22 21.46
N GLU A 180 1.67 -19.60 22.61
CA GLU A 180 1.79 -18.15 22.74
C GLU A 180 3.24 -17.78 22.47
N THR A 181 3.47 -17.01 21.40
CA THR A 181 4.80 -16.51 21.09
C THR A 181 5.17 -15.48 22.17
N LYS A 182 6.33 -15.65 22.81
CA LYS A 182 6.87 -14.74 23.86
C LYS A 182 7.31 -13.37 23.32
N GLY A 183 6.62 -12.84 22.32
CA GLY A 183 6.91 -11.55 21.69
C GLY A 183 5.87 -10.50 22.07
N LYS A 184 6.32 -9.29 22.40
CA LYS A 184 5.45 -8.15 22.78
C LYS A 184 4.54 -7.63 21.64
N LYS A 185 4.71 -8.12 20.41
CA LYS A 185 3.85 -7.74 19.28
C LYS A 185 2.66 -8.69 19.22
N GLN A 186 1.58 -8.33 19.90
CA GLN A 186 0.26 -8.94 19.66
C GLN A 186 -0.22 -8.52 18.25
N ILE A 187 0.24 -9.23 17.22
CA ILE A 187 -0.27 -9.04 15.87
C ILE A 187 -1.63 -9.74 15.82
N LYS A 188 -2.71 -8.94 15.86
CA LYS A 188 -4.06 -9.47 15.62
C LYS A 188 -4.06 -10.17 14.25
N ARG A 189 -4.39 -11.46 14.23
CA ARG A 189 -4.52 -12.22 12.98
C ARG A 189 -5.75 -11.73 12.24
N LEU A 190 -5.58 -11.39 10.96
CA LEU A 190 -6.69 -11.08 10.08
C LEU A 190 -7.43 -12.38 9.74
N PRO A 191 -8.78 -12.34 9.65
CA PRO A 191 -9.53 -13.49 9.19
C PRO A 191 -9.24 -13.78 7.71
N PHE A 192 -9.13 -15.07 7.38
CA PHE A 192 -8.83 -15.54 6.02
C PHE A 192 -10.00 -15.37 5.04
N VAL A 193 -11.23 -15.39 5.54
CA VAL A 193 -12.44 -15.20 4.73
C VAL A 193 -12.73 -13.71 4.64
N LEU A 194 -12.40 -13.11 3.49
CA LEU A 194 -12.51 -11.67 3.27
C LEU A 194 -13.96 -11.20 3.15
N THR A 195 -14.89 -12.07 2.78
CA THR A 195 -16.33 -11.76 2.73
C THR A 195 -17.04 -11.90 4.07
N SER A 196 -16.36 -12.40 5.11
CA SER A 196 -16.95 -12.60 6.43
C SER A 196 -17.36 -11.29 7.11
N SER A 197 -18.42 -11.35 7.92
CA SER A 197 -18.88 -10.21 8.73
C SER A 197 -17.79 -9.71 9.69
N ASN A 198 -16.99 -10.62 10.25
CA ASN A 198 -15.85 -10.29 11.11
C ASN A 198 -14.79 -9.47 10.36
N TRP A 199 -14.42 -9.89 9.15
CA TRP A 199 -13.47 -9.15 8.34
C TRP A 199 -13.98 -7.74 8.00
N LYS A 200 -15.26 -7.62 7.62
CA LYS A 200 -15.89 -6.33 7.31
C LYS A 200 -15.85 -5.37 8.50
N LYS A 201 -16.18 -5.86 9.71
CA LYS A 201 -16.10 -5.06 10.95
C LYS A 201 -14.69 -4.52 11.18
N LEU A 202 -13.67 -5.36 11.06
CA LEU A 202 -12.27 -4.96 11.25
C LEU A 202 -11.82 -3.91 10.23
N GLN A 203 -12.27 -4.00 8.97
CA GLN A 203 -11.93 -3.00 7.96
C GLN A 203 -12.63 -1.66 8.18
N ILE A 204 -13.90 -1.69 8.58
CA ILE A 204 -14.65 -0.47 8.92
C ILE A 204 -13.98 0.23 10.11
N GLU A 205 -13.69 -0.50 11.20
CA GLU A 205 -12.97 0.02 12.37
C GLU A 205 -11.62 0.63 11.97
N LYS A 206 -10.87 -0.04 11.09
CA LYS A 206 -9.59 0.47 10.57
C LYS A 206 -9.74 1.77 9.77
N LEU A 207 -10.81 1.90 8.97
CA LEU A 207 -11.10 3.11 8.21
C LEU A 207 -11.52 4.27 9.11
N GLU A 208 -12.35 3.99 10.12
CA GLU A 208 -12.78 4.98 11.12
C GLU A 208 -11.60 5.51 11.95
N LEU A 209 -10.72 4.62 12.40
CA LEU A 209 -9.49 5.00 13.12
C LEU A 209 -8.59 5.91 12.28
N LYS A 210 -8.42 5.59 10.99
CA LYS A 210 -7.65 6.43 10.07
C LYS A 210 -8.28 7.81 9.89
N LYS A 211 -9.60 7.88 9.78
CA LYS A 211 -10.33 9.14 9.66
C LYS A 211 -10.18 10.00 10.91
N GLN A 212 -10.35 9.41 12.10
CA GLN A 212 -10.18 10.12 13.38
C GLN A 212 -8.75 10.60 13.58
N GLU A 213 -7.74 9.80 13.22
CA GLU A 213 -6.33 10.21 13.31
C GLU A 213 -6.04 11.38 12.37
N GLN A 214 -6.61 11.38 11.17
CA GLN A 214 -6.47 12.47 10.21
C GLN A 214 -7.13 13.76 10.72
N GLU A 215 -8.35 13.67 11.26
CA GLU A 215 -9.04 14.80 11.89
C GLU A 215 -8.23 15.37 13.06
N ARG A 216 -7.66 14.51 13.93
CA ARG A 216 -6.77 14.95 15.03
C ARG A 216 -5.58 15.73 14.50
N LYS A 217 -4.86 15.20 13.50
CA LYS A 217 -3.71 15.87 12.88
C LYS A 217 -4.10 17.21 12.25
N GLU A 218 -5.28 17.31 11.64
CA GLU A 218 -5.79 18.55 11.08
C GLU A 218 -6.14 19.58 12.17
N THR A 219 -6.68 19.15 13.32
CA THR A 219 -6.95 20.05 14.46
C THR A 219 -5.72 20.47 15.26
N GLU A 220 -4.63 19.68 15.21
CA GLU A 220 -3.36 19.98 15.92
C GLU A 220 -2.47 20.95 15.14
N LYS A 221 -2.41 20.84 13.80
CA LYS A 221 -1.69 21.78 12.92
C LYS A 221 -1.86 23.27 13.27
N PRO A 222 -3.08 23.81 13.44
CA PRO A 222 -3.26 25.23 13.76
C PRO A 222 -2.81 25.59 15.19
N LYS A 223 -2.76 24.64 16.12
CA LYS A 223 -2.25 24.88 17.48
C LYS A 223 -0.73 24.98 17.46
N ASP A 224 -0.07 24.11 16.72
CA ASP A 224 1.39 24.12 16.54
C ASP A 224 1.84 25.37 15.77
N GLU A 225 1.07 25.80 14.78
CA GLU A 225 1.37 27.04 14.06
C GLU A 225 1.23 28.28 14.96
N ARG A 226 0.22 28.31 15.84
CA ARG A 226 0.02 29.41 16.81
C ARG A 226 1.12 29.45 17.87
N THR A 227 1.56 28.30 18.37
CA THR A 227 2.65 28.23 19.35
C THR A 227 3.97 28.65 18.71
N MET A 228 4.25 28.22 17.48
CA MET A 228 5.43 28.64 16.72
C MET A 228 5.44 30.16 16.49
N LYS A 229 4.33 30.74 15.99
CA LYS A 229 4.20 32.20 15.82
C LYS A 229 4.35 32.97 17.13
N SER A 230 3.84 32.43 18.24
CA SER A 230 4.02 33.03 19.57
C SER A 230 5.47 33.00 20.04
N MET A 231 6.17 31.89 19.84
CA MET A 231 7.59 31.76 20.19
C MET A 231 8.47 32.68 19.34
N GLU A 232 8.20 32.79 18.05
CA GLU A 232 8.92 33.67 17.13
C GLU A 232 8.73 35.14 17.50
N LYS A 233 7.50 35.56 17.80
CA LYS A 233 7.21 36.92 18.32
C LYS A 233 7.96 37.20 19.62
N LYS A 234 8.05 36.23 20.53
CA LYS A 234 8.84 36.38 21.78
C LYS A 234 10.34 36.51 21.51
N ARG A 235 10.89 35.78 20.53
CA ARG A 235 12.30 35.89 20.12
C ARG A 235 12.59 37.26 19.52
N ALA A 236 11.77 37.71 18.57
CA ALA A 236 11.90 39.04 17.98
C ALA A 236 11.86 40.16 19.03
N LEU A 237 10.92 40.09 19.98
CA LEU A 237 10.82 41.06 21.06
C LEU A 237 12.06 41.05 21.99
N LYS A 238 12.67 39.89 22.19
CA LYS A 238 13.89 39.75 22.99
C LYS A 238 15.09 40.36 22.26
N GLU A 239 15.23 40.06 20.97
CA GLU A 239 16.28 40.62 20.11
C GLU A 239 16.18 42.15 20.02
N GLU A 240 14.97 42.69 19.89
CA GLU A 240 14.73 44.14 19.88
C GLU A 240 15.14 44.80 21.21
N LYS A 241 14.81 44.18 22.35
CA LYS A 241 15.24 44.66 23.67
C LYS A 241 16.75 44.66 23.82
N GLU A 242 17.42 43.59 23.38
CA GLU A 242 18.89 43.50 23.43
C GLU A 242 19.55 44.56 22.54
N LEU A 243 18.99 44.85 21.36
CA LEU A 243 19.48 45.91 20.47
C LEU A 243 19.31 47.30 21.11
N ASN A 244 18.15 47.57 21.69
CA ASN A 244 17.89 48.84 22.39
C ASN A 244 18.80 49.02 23.61
N GLU A 245 19.10 47.96 24.36
CA GLU A 245 20.01 48.03 25.49
C GLU A 245 21.46 48.31 25.05
N LYS A 246 21.91 47.68 23.95
CA LYS A 246 23.24 47.94 23.37
C LYS A 246 23.38 49.38 22.90
N THR A 247 22.40 49.89 22.17
CA THR A 247 22.41 51.28 21.67
C THR A 247 22.33 52.30 22.81
N ALA A 248 21.60 52.01 23.90
CA ALA A 248 21.59 52.86 25.10
C ALA A 248 22.96 52.90 25.81
N LYS A 249 23.63 51.74 25.93
CA LYS A 249 25.00 51.66 26.50
C LYS A 249 26.04 52.37 25.63
N GLU A 250 25.91 52.35 24.31
CA GLU A 250 26.79 53.11 23.41
C GLU A 250 26.55 54.62 23.54
N LYS A 251 25.29 55.06 23.60
CA LYS A 251 24.95 56.47 23.82
C LYS A 251 25.50 57.01 25.14
N SER A 252 25.41 56.22 26.22
CA SER A 252 25.98 56.64 27.52
C SER A 252 27.50 56.71 27.49
N LYS A 253 28.18 55.75 26.85
CA LYS A 253 29.64 55.80 26.61
C LYS A 253 30.04 57.04 25.81
N PHE A 254 29.26 57.39 24.79
CA PHE A 254 29.53 58.59 23.98
C PHE A 254 29.35 59.88 24.77
N GLN A 255 28.31 59.99 25.61
CA GLN A 255 28.14 61.12 26.53
C GLN A 255 29.29 61.25 27.52
N ILE A 256 29.74 60.14 28.13
CA ILE A 256 30.88 60.13 29.06
C ILE A 256 32.18 60.54 28.34
N LYS A 257 32.38 60.12 27.09
CA LYS A 257 33.56 60.52 26.31
C LYS A 257 33.52 62.01 25.96
N ARG A 258 32.34 62.54 25.62
CA ARG A 258 32.13 63.95 25.31
C ARG A 258 32.38 64.84 26.53
N SER A 259 31.90 64.48 27.72
CA SER A 259 32.15 65.25 28.93
C SER A 259 33.64 65.28 29.30
N LYS A 260 34.36 64.14 29.15
CA LYS A 260 35.82 64.07 29.38
C LYS A 260 36.64 64.91 28.39
N ILE A 261 36.17 65.05 27.14
CA ILE A 261 36.82 65.93 26.17
C ILE A 261 36.59 67.39 26.57
N PHE A 262 35.38 67.76 26.99
CA PHE A 262 35.07 69.11 27.44
C PHE A 262 35.87 69.52 28.69
N THR A 263 36.07 68.62 29.67
CA THR A 263 36.91 68.92 30.84
C THR A 263 38.38 69.12 30.45
N ASN A 264 38.94 68.25 29.59
CA ASN A 264 40.33 68.40 29.12
C ASN A 264 40.56 69.69 28.31
N ILE A 265 39.54 70.21 27.62
CA ILE A 265 39.64 71.48 26.90
C ILE A 265 39.62 72.66 27.89
N ALA A 266 38.82 72.58 28.96
CA ALA A 266 38.81 73.59 30.02
C ALA A 266 40.17 73.65 30.75
N ASP A 267 40.73 72.49 31.12
CA ASP A 267 42.03 72.39 31.81
C ASP A 267 43.19 72.92 30.95
N ARG A 268 43.13 72.75 29.61
CA ARG A 268 44.14 73.29 28.68
C ARG A 268 44.07 74.81 28.52
N HIS A 269 42.90 75.40 28.73
CA HIS A 269 42.74 76.86 28.65
C HIS A 269 43.29 77.56 29.90
N GLU A 270 43.29 76.90 31.08
CA GLU A 270 43.94 77.42 32.28
C GLU A 270 45.48 77.46 32.13
N HIS A 271 46.10 76.40 31.58
CA HIS A 271 47.57 76.34 31.43
C HIS A 271 48.17 77.20 30.31
N GLN A 272 47.37 77.83 29.43
CA GLN A 272 47.89 78.81 28.46
C GLN A 272 47.90 80.24 28.96
N VAL A 273 47.20 80.56 30.05
CA VAL A 273 47.18 81.92 30.61
C VAL A 273 48.42 82.20 31.47
N ASP A 274 49.03 81.15 32.04
CA ASP A 274 50.21 81.29 32.92
C ASP A 274 51.55 81.44 32.16
N ASN A 275 51.59 81.12 30.86
CA ASN A 275 52.83 81.12 30.07
C ASN A 275 53.11 82.41 29.27
N PHE A 276 52.28 83.45 29.44
CA PHE A 276 52.45 84.75 28.73
C PHE A 276 52.89 85.92 29.62
N SER A 277 53.22 85.69 30.91
CA SER A 277 53.53 86.76 31.88
C SER A 277 55.02 86.93 32.23
N SER A 278 55.97 86.45 31.43
CA SER A 278 57.41 86.65 31.70
C SER A 278 58.22 87.00 30.44
N LEU A 279 57.87 88.08 29.76
CA LEU A 279 58.77 88.78 28.83
C LEU A 279 58.73 90.27 29.18
N GLN A 280 59.58 90.67 30.12
CA GLN A 280 59.96 92.06 30.37
C GLN A 280 60.96 92.50 29.29
N PRO A 281 60.73 93.61 28.57
CA PRO A 281 61.76 94.21 27.73
C PRO A 281 62.65 95.12 28.59
N SER A 282 63.93 94.76 28.74
CA SER A 282 64.95 95.70 29.20
C SER A 282 65.25 96.69 28.07
N VAL A 283 64.59 97.84 28.11
CA VAL A 283 64.91 99.01 27.29
C VAL A 283 65.74 99.95 28.15
N SER A 284 66.92 100.25 27.64
CA SER A 284 67.71 101.44 27.94
C SER A 284 66.85 102.71 27.89
N GLY A 285 66.85 103.48 28.97
CA GLY A 285 66.30 104.85 29.05
C GLY A 285 65.53 105.08 30.32
#